data_AF-A0A964Y6E7-F1
#
_entry.id   AF-A0A964Y6E7-F1
#
_cell.length_a   1.000
_cell.length_b   1.000
_cell.length_c   1.000
_cell.angle_alpha   90.00
_cell.angle_beta   90.00
_cell.angle_gamma   90.00
#
_symmetry.space_group_name_H-M   'P 1'
#
loop_
_entity.id
_entity.type
_entity.pdbx_description
1 polymer ?
#
loop_
_entity_poly.entity_id
_entity_poly.type
_entity_poly.pdbx_seq_one_letter_code
_entity_poly.pdbx_strand_id
1 'polypeptide(L)'
;MNDRDTDIDTMYLYLSSPGGSVLEGNKLIDQIKTLQLNGLNVVCIADFAASMAFVLLQSCPLRLALPSSILMQHQMSLGLKGNLENVDNYLEFIHLVNDNLEKMQAERMNMSENDFKNKVMNDWWIPGHKAKDYNAVDDLIMVKCAKELVPKRDKISVRTFFGMVDITYSKCPIGREPIDIKFRDSIDENKFFNWELVEN
;
A
#
# COMPACT_ATOMS: atom_id res chain seq x y z
N MET A 1 7.06 -38.62 -23.30
CA MET A 1 6.15 -37.47 -23.14
C MET A 1 5.64 -37.53 -21.72
N ASN A 2 6.10 -36.62 -20.86
CA ASN A 2 5.66 -36.54 -19.47
C ASN A 2 5.10 -35.13 -19.28
N ASP A 3 3.83 -35.06 -18.91
CA ASP A 3 3.11 -33.85 -18.52
C ASP A 3 3.94 -33.08 -17.50
N ARG A 4 4.38 -31.89 -17.87
CA ARG A 4 4.73 -30.84 -16.92
C ARG A 4 3.82 -29.68 -17.22
N ASP A 5 2.61 -29.80 -16.70
CA ASP A 5 1.77 -28.66 -16.34
C ASP A 5 2.55 -27.91 -15.25
N THR A 6 3.43 -26.98 -15.64
CA THR A 6 4.16 -26.14 -14.70
C THR A 6 3.21 -25.03 -14.26
N ASP A 7 2.32 -25.35 -13.32
CA ASP A 7 1.48 -24.36 -12.66
C ASP A 7 2.43 -23.41 -11.89
N ILE A 8 2.71 -22.24 -12.46
CA ILE A 8 3.54 -21.23 -11.80
C ILE A 8 2.68 -20.63 -10.70
N ASP A 9 3.02 -20.91 -9.44
CA ASP A 9 2.35 -20.33 -8.29
C ASP A 9 2.37 -18.80 -8.39
N THR A 10 1.18 -18.21 -8.44
CA THR A 10 0.98 -16.77 -8.61
C THR A 10 0.59 -16.13 -7.28
N MET A 11 1.37 -15.13 -6.86
CA MET A 11 1.09 -14.31 -5.69
C MET A 11 0.49 -12.97 -6.11
N TYR A 12 -0.68 -12.65 -5.58
CA TYR A 12 -1.32 -11.36 -5.80
C TYR A 12 -1.04 -10.39 -4.65
N LEU A 13 -0.42 -9.25 -4.95
CA LEU A 13 -0.23 -8.15 -4.02
C LEU A 13 -1.24 -7.04 -4.31
N TYR A 14 -2.28 -6.94 -3.48
CA TYR A 14 -3.30 -5.91 -3.60
C TYR A 14 -2.89 -4.63 -2.85
N LEU A 15 -2.53 -3.59 -3.60
CA LEU A 15 -2.03 -2.31 -3.11
C LEU A 15 -3.19 -1.34 -2.91
N SER A 16 -3.48 -1.02 -1.65
CA SER A 16 -4.33 0.09 -1.26
C SER A 16 -3.71 0.74 -0.02
N SER A 17 -2.78 1.65 -0.30
CA SER A 17 -1.83 2.27 0.63
C SER A 17 -1.41 3.67 0.16
N PRO A 18 -1.32 4.65 1.07
CA PRO A 18 -0.78 5.99 0.77
C PRO A 18 0.75 6.03 0.63
N GLY A 19 1.44 4.91 0.85
CA GLY A 19 2.91 4.85 0.93
C GLY A 19 3.41 4.94 2.37
N GLY A 20 4.64 5.45 2.57
CA GLY A 20 5.29 5.49 3.88
C GLY A 20 6.81 5.58 3.77
N SER A 21 7.51 4.85 4.64
CA SER A 21 8.98 4.81 4.69
C SER A 21 9.59 4.30 3.38
N VAL A 22 10.47 5.11 2.78
CA VAL A 22 11.21 4.74 1.57
C VAL A 22 12.13 3.56 1.81
N LEU A 23 12.88 3.55 2.91
CA LEU A 23 13.85 2.49 3.17
C LEU A 23 13.17 1.14 3.41
N GLU A 24 12.04 1.12 4.12
CA GLU A 24 11.26 -0.11 4.32
C GLU A 24 10.59 -0.55 3.01
N GLY A 25 10.07 0.38 2.21
CA GLY A 25 9.53 0.06 0.89
C GLY A 25 10.60 -0.49 -0.06
N ASN A 26 11.83 0.02 0.00
CA ASN A 26 12.95 -0.49 -0.80
C ASN A 26 13.30 -1.94 -0.42
N LYS A 27 13.26 -2.29 0.86
CA LYS A 27 13.42 -3.69 1.30
C LYS A 27 12.30 -4.60 0.76
N LEU A 28 11.07 -4.09 0.68
CA LEU A 28 9.95 -4.85 0.10
C LEU A 28 10.14 -5.12 -1.40
N ILE A 29 10.75 -4.19 -2.15
CA ILE A 29 11.13 -4.43 -3.55
C ILE A 29 12.09 -5.62 -3.67
N ASP A 30 13.07 -5.72 -2.76
CA ASP A 30 13.99 -6.86 -2.75
C ASP A 30 13.29 -8.18 -2.39
N GLN A 31 12.25 -8.12 -1.54
CA GLN A 31 11.42 -9.30 -1.27
C GLN A 31 10.63 -9.73 -2.51
N ILE A 32 10.06 -8.79 -3.26
CA ILE A 32 9.37 -9.09 -4.54
C ILE A 32 10.32 -9.81 -5.50
N LYS A 33 11.53 -9.26 -5.69
CA LYS A 33 12.56 -9.89 -6.54
C LYS A 33 12.94 -11.29 -6.04
N THR A 34 13.11 -11.45 -4.73
CA THR A 34 13.45 -12.75 -4.13
C THR A 34 12.35 -13.79 -4.39
N LEU A 35 11.08 -13.42 -4.26
CA LEU A 35 9.95 -14.30 -4.59
C LEU A 35 9.96 -14.71 -6.06
N GLN A 36 10.26 -13.77 -6.97
CA GLN A 36 10.39 -14.07 -8.41
C GLN A 36 11.53 -15.04 -8.69
N LEU A 37 12.69 -14.86 -8.07
CA LEU A 37 13.84 -15.76 -8.22
C LEU A 37 13.53 -17.17 -7.70
N ASN A 38 12.62 -17.29 -6.72
CA ASN A 38 12.12 -18.56 -6.20
C ASN A 38 11.01 -19.19 -7.05
N GLY A 39 10.70 -18.62 -8.22
CA GLY A 39 9.74 -19.17 -9.17
C GLY A 39 8.29 -18.72 -8.97
N LEU A 40 8.03 -17.75 -8.10
CA LEU A 40 6.68 -17.18 -7.94
C LEU A 40 6.42 -16.07 -8.96
N ASN A 41 5.25 -16.11 -9.59
CA ASN A 41 4.78 -14.99 -10.40
C ASN A 41 4.11 -13.94 -9.49
N VAL A 42 4.73 -12.78 -9.31
CA VAL A 42 4.19 -11.71 -8.47
C VAL A 42 3.37 -10.74 -9.31
N VAL A 43 2.08 -10.62 -9.00
CA VAL A 43 1.15 -9.72 -9.70
C VAL A 43 0.66 -8.64 -8.73
N CYS A 44 0.89 -7.38 -9.07
CA CYS A 44 0.45 -6.26 -8.26
C CYS A 44 -0.83 -5.65 -8.81
N ILE A 45 -1.81 -5.46 -7.94
CA ILE A 45 -3.11 -4.87 -8.27
C ILE A 45 -3.28 -3.60 -7.45
N ALA A 46 -3.35 -2.46 -8.11
CA ALA A 46 -3.55 -1.18 -7.44
C ALA A 46 -5.04 -0.84 -7.32
N ASP A 47 -5.44 -0.42 -6.12
CA ASP A 47 -6.69 0.28 -5.82
C ASP A 47 -6.38 1.70 -5.35
N PHE A 48 -5.49 1.83 -4.36
CA PHE A 48 -4.86 3.11 -4.04
C PHE A 48 -3.35 2.92 -3.92
N ALA A 49 -2.57 3.52 -4.80
CA ALA A 49 -1.11 3.37 -4.77
C ALA A 49 -0.45 4.75 -4.89
N ALA A 50 -0.14 5.34 -3.74
CA ALA A 50 0.54 6.61 -3.65
C ALA A 50 1.97 6.46 -3.10
N SER A 51 2.89 7.36 -3.49
CA SER A 51 4.25 7.42 -2.92
C SER A 51 4.95 6.05 -3.03
N MET A 52 5.49 5.49 -1.94
CA MET A 52 6.12 4.17 -1.96
C MET A 52 5.23 3.01 -2.41
N ALA A 53 3.89 3.13 -2.30
CA ALA A 53 3.01 2.11 -2.87
C ALA A 53 3.01 2.15 -4.41
N PHE A 54 3.17 3.34 -5.01
CA PHE A 54 3.36 3.48 -6.45
C PHE A 54 4.72 2.88 -6.87
N VAL A 55 5.78 3.13 -6.10
CA VAL A 55 7.10 2.51 -6.35
C VAL A 55 7.01 0.99 -6.33
N LEU A 56 6.31 0.42 -5.34
CA LEU A 56 6.09 -1.03 -5.24
C LEU A 56 5.33 -1.54 -6.48
N LEU A 57 4.27 -0.85 -6.89
CA LEU A 57 3.54 -1.18 -8.12
C LEU A 57 4.49 -1.24 -9.32
N GLN A 58 5.37 -0.24 -9.50
CA GLN A 58 6.32 -0.22 -10.63
C GLN A 58 7.37 -1.33 -10.57
N SER A 59 7.73 -1.79 -9.36
CA SER A 59 8.70 -2.86 -9.15
C SER A 59 8.18 -4.27 -9.49
N CYS A 60 6.86 -4.44 -9.57
CA CYS A 60 6.26 -5.73 -9.88
C CYS A 60 6.37 -6.05 -11.38
N PRO A 61 6.56 -7.33 -11.75
CA PRO A 61 6.65 -7.71 -13.17
C PRO A 61 5.33 -7.48 -13.91
N LEU A 62 4.18 -7.81 -13.31
CA LEU A 62 2.85 -7.52 -13.84
C LEU A 62 2.11 -6.52 -12.93
N ARG A 63 1.67 -5.42 -13.54
CA ARG A 63 1.04 -4.26 -12.89
C ARG A 63 -0.38 -4.12 -13.40
N LEU A 64 -1.35 -4.21 -12.50
CA LEU A 64 -2.76 -4.11 -12.82
C LEU A 64 -3.39 -3.00 -11.99
N ALA A 65 -4.45 -2.38 -12.50
CA ALA A 65 -5.26 -1.44 -11.72
C ALA A 65 -6.75 -1.67 -11.94
N LEU A 66 -7.56 -1.26 -10.98
CA LEU A 66 -8.99 -1.08 -11.19
C LEU A 66 -9.24 0.21 -12.01
N PRO A 67 -10.34 0.29 -12.78
CA PRO A 67 -10.73 1.54 -13.43
C PRO A 67 -10.95 2.69 -12.43
N SER A 68 -11.33 2.36 -11.19
CA SER A 68 -11.56 3.30 -10.09
C SER A 68 -10.30 3.63 -9.29
N SER A 69 -9.15 3.03 -9.62
CA SER A 69 -7.94 3.21 -8.81
C SER A 69 -7.49 4.66 -8.78
N ILE A 70 -6.77 5.01 -7.72
CA ILE A 70 -6.10 6.30 -7.60
C ILE A 70 -4.61 6.01 -7.46
N LEU A 71 -3.82 6.47 -8.41
CA LEU A 71 -2.38 6.36 -8.36
C LEU A 71 -1.79 7.76 -8.16
N MET A 72 -0.73 7.85 -7.38
CA MET A 72 -0.03 9.11 -7.16
C MET A 72 1.45 8.88 -6.99
N GLN A 73 2.26 9.73 -7.61
CA GLN A 73 3.68 9.79 -7.29
C GLN A 73 4.14 11.22 -7.08
N HIS A 74 5.12 11.38 -6.21
CA HIS A 74 5.75 12.64 -5.85
C HIS A 74 7.21 12.39 -5.45
N GLN A 75 7.96 13.48 -5.28
CA GLN A 75 9.34 13.44 -4.81
C GLN A 75 9.44 12.90 -3.37
N MET A 76 10.60 12.35 -3.03
CA MET A 76 10.87 11.92 -1.66
C MET A 76 10.84 13.11 -0.70
N SER A 77 10.11 12.98 0.41
CA SER A 77 10.16 13.93 1.52
C SER A 77 11.24 13.52 2.52
N LEU A 78 12.06 14.48 2.96
CA LEU A 78 13.17 14.23 3.87
C LEU A 78 13.22 15.27 5.00
N GLY A 79 13.38 14.80 6.24
CA GLY A 79 13.64 15.63 7.41
C GLY A 79 14.96 15.22 8.08
N LEU A 80 15.86 16.17 8.30
CA LEU A 80 17.22 15.92 8.77
C LEU A 80 17.54 16.67 10.06
N LYS A 81 18.34 16.05 10.93
CA LYS A 81 18.83 16.67 12.18
C LYS A 81 20.15 15.99 12.57
N GLY A 82 21.17 16.79 12.91
CA GLY A 82 22.47 16.25 13.31
C GLY A 82 23.59 17.28 13.15
N ASN A 83 24.84 16.83 13.32
CA ASN A 83 26.00 17.61 12.91
C ASN A 83 26.13 17.60 11.38
N LEU A 84 26.92 18.53 10.84
CA LEU A 84 27.05 18.75 9.39
C LEU A 84 27.51 17.48 8.66
N GLU A 85 28.62 16.88 9.09
CA GLU A 85 29.22 15.71 8.41
C GLU A 85 28.26 14.50 8.34
N ASN A 86 27.51 14.23 9.41
CA ASN A 86 26.52 13.14 9.41
C ASN A 86 25.34 13.44 8.48
N VAL A 87 24.93 14.71 8.40
CA VAL A 87 23.86 15.15 7.50
C VAL A 87 24.30 14.99 6.05
N ASP A 88 25.52 15.41 5.72
CA ASP A 88 26.07 15.34 4.36
C ASP A 88 26.23 13.88 3.90
N ASN A 89 26.78 13.00 4.75
CA ASN A 89 26.91 11.57 4.43
C ASN A 89 25.53 10.91 4.19
N TYR A 90 24.55 11.22 5.04
CA TYR A 90 23.21 10.66 4.88
C TYR A 90 22.49 11.20 3.65
N LEU A 91 22.72 12.46 3.27
CA LEU A 91 22.20 13.04 2.03
C LEU A 91 22.73 12.29 0.81
N GLU A 92 24.04 12.01 0.75
CA GLU A 92 24.64 11.25 -0.36
C GLU A 92 23.99 9.87 -0.50
N PHE A 93 23.81 9.15 0.61
CA PHE A 93 23.13 7.86 0.63
C PHE A 93 21.67 7.95 0.14
N ILE A 94 20.90 8.93 0.64
CA ILE A 94 19.50 9.08 0.25
C ILE A 94 19.35 9.49 -1.21
N HIS A 95 20.25 10.32 -1.73
CA HIS A 95 20.28 10.65 -3.16
C HIS A 95 20.46 9.40 -4.02
N LEU A 96 21.39 8.51 -3.66
CA LEU A 96 21.59 7.25 -4.36
C LEU A 96 20.33 6.37 -4.34
N VAL A 97 19.65 6.27 -3.19
CA VAL A 97 18.39 5.52 -3.08
C VAL A 97 17.31 6.15 -3.97
N ASN A 98 17.16 7.47 -3.91
CA ASN A 98 16.16 8.20 -4.69
C ASN A 98 16.38 8.03 -6.20
N ASP A 99 17.60 8.25 -6.67
CA ASP A 99 17.94 8.16 -8.09
C ASP A 99 17.68 6.76 -8.65
N ASN A 100 18.01 5.71 -7.90
CA ASN A 100 17.72 4.34 -8.29
C ASN A 100 16.21 4.07 -8.41
N LEU A 101 15.40 4.60 -7.48
CA LEU A 101 13.95 4.43 -7.52
C LEU A 101 13.30 5.25 -8.64
N GLU A 102 13.74 6.48 -8.87
CA GLU A 102 13.25 7.33 -9.97
C GLU A 102 13.58 6.72 -11.32
N LYS A 103 14.83 6.25 -11.50
CA LYS A 103 15.28 5.57 -12.71
C LYS A 103 14.44 4.32 -13.02
N MET A 104 14.28 3.44 -12.04
CA MET A 104 13.49 2.22 -12.19
C MET A 104 12.06 2.53 -12.64
N GLN A 105 11.42 3.55 -12.05
CA GLN A 105 10.06 3.94 -12.41
C GLN A 105 9.98 4.56 -13.80
N ALA A 106 10.92 5.45 -14.14
CA ALA A 106 11.01 6.06 -15.47
C ALA A 106 11.15 4.99 -16.57
N GLU A 107 12.04 4.03 -16.37
CA GLU A 107 12.24 2.89 -17.27
C GLU A 107 10.96 2.05 -17.41
N ARG A 108 10.30 1.71 -16.29
CA ARG A 108 9.05 0.90 -16.29
C ARG A 108 7.87 1.61 -16.96
N MET A 109 7.84 2.94 -16.91
CA MET A 109 6.80 3.76 -17.57
C MET A 109 7.17 4.20 -18.98
N ASN A 110 8.33 3.77 -19.50
CA ASN A 110 8.84 4.13 -20.82
C ASN A 110 8.95 5.66 -21.03
N MET A 111 9.56 6.35 -20.07
CA MET A 111 9.86 7.78 -20.15
C MET A 111 11.31 8.07 -19.74
N SER A 112 11.82 9.25 -20.10
CA SER A 112 13.15 9.66 -19.65
C SER A 112 13.16 9.93 -18.15
N GLU A 113 14.30 9.71 -17.49
CA GLU A 113 14.47 10.03 -16.07
C GLU A 113 14.16 11.50 -15.78
N ASN A 114 14.54 12.41 -16.69
CA ASN A 114 14.29 13.84 -16.54
C ASN A 114 12.79 14.19 -16.64
N ASP A 115 12.05 13.56 -17.56
CA ASP A 115 10.60 13.77 -17.67
C ASP A 115 9.88 13.24 -16.43
N PHE A 116 10.30 12.08 -15.92
CA PHE A 116 9.76 11.52 -14.69
C PHE A 116 9.99 12.46 -13.50
N LYS A 117 11.25 12.89 -13.27
CA LYS A 117 11.62 13.84 -12.20
C LYS A 117 10.79 15.13 -12.26
N ASN A 118 10.60 15.69 -13.46
CA ASN A 118 9.78 16.89 -13.64
C ASN A 118 8.30 16.66 -13.31
N LYS A 119 7.74 15.47 -13.63
CA LYS A 119 6.36 15.13 -13.29
C LYS A 119 6.15 14.99 -11.79
N VAL A 120 7.08 14.33 -11.09
CA VAL A 120 6.94 13.99 -9.66
C VAL A 120 7.47 15.08 -8.74
N MET A 121 7.98 16.19 -9.27
CA MET A 121 8.43 17.33 -8.46
C MET A 121 7.32 17.84 -7.51
N ASN A 122 6.07 17.69 -7.91
CA ASN A 122 4.88 17.82 -7.07
C ASN A 122 4.06 16.53 -7.16
N ASP A 123 2.92 16.49 -6.47
CA ASP A 123 1.99 15.37 -6.55
C ASP A 123 1.45 15.20 -7.98
N TRP A 124 1.85 14.10 -8.62
CA TRP A 124 1.36 13.67 -9.91
C TRP A 124 0.30 12.58 -9.73
N TRP A 125 -0.96 12.97 -9.91
CA TRP A 125 -2.11 12.09 -9.80
C TRP A 125 -2.46 11.45 -11.14
N ILE A 126 -2.68 10.13 -11.14
CA ILE A 126 -3.10 9.36 -12.31
C ILE A 126 -4.40 8.61 -11.96
N PRO A 127 -5.53 8.93 -12.60
CA PRO A 127 -6.77 8.20 -12.39
C PRO A 127 -6.70 6.81 -13.03
N GLY A 128 -7.28 5.80 -12.37
CA GLY A 128 -7.15 4.38 -12.71
C GLY A 128 -7.52 4.07 -14.15
N HIS A 129 -8.65 4.60 -14.64
CA HIS A 129 -9.08 4.42 -16.04
C HIS A 129 -8.10 5.00 -17.09
N LYS A 130 -7.14 5.84 -16.69
CA LYS A 130 -6.05 6.35 -17.53
C LYS A 130 -4.69 5.71 -17.23
N ALA A 131 -4.57 4.88 -16.20
CA ALA A 131 -3.29 4.36 -15.75
C ALA A 131 -2.51 3.63 -16.86
N LYS A 132 -3.21 2.92 -17.75
CA LYS A 132 -2.61 2.26 -18.92
C LYS A 132 -2.11 3.27 -19.96
N ASP A 133 -2.87 4.34 -20.24
CA ASP A 133 -2.48 5.41 -21.16
C ASP A 133 -1.17 6.11 -20.72
N TYR A 134 -0.92 6.17 -19.41
CA TYR A 134 0.31 6.71 -18.81
C TYR A 134 1.42 5.67 -18.65
N ASN A 135 1.25 4.42 -19.11
CA ASN A 135 2.15 3.29 -18.86
C ASN A 135 2.44 3.02 -17.37
N ALA A 136 1.56 3.46 -16.46
CA ALA A 136 1.69 3.22 -15.03
C ALA A 136 1.34 1.78 -14.65
N VAL A 137 0.52 1.11 -15.48
CA VAL A 137 0.14 -0.30 -15.36
C VAL A 137 0.09 -0.96 -16.73
N ASP A 138 0.11 -2.28 -16.75
CA ASP A 138 0.06 -3.10 -17.96
C ASP A 138 -1.39 -3.32 -18.42
N ASP A 139 -2.33 -3.47 -17.48
CA ASP A 139 -3.76 -3.55 -17.83
C ASP A 139 -4.73 -3.09 -16.73
N LEU A 140 -6.00 -2.90 -17.13
CA LEU A 140 -7.11 -2.62 -16.22
C LEU A 140 -7.93 -3.88 -15.98
N ILE A 141 -8.29 -4.14 -14.72
CA ILE A 141 -9.03 -5.34 -14.32
C ILE A 141 -10.19 -5.02 -13.37
N MET A 142 -11.11 -5.98 -13.24
CA MET A 142 -12.12 -5.98 -12.19
C MET A 142 -11.83 -7.09 -11.20
N VAL A 143 -11.62 -6.73 -9.93
CA VAL A 143 -11.44 -7.71 -8.85
C VAL A 143 -12.78 -8.02 -8.23
N LYS A 144 -13.08 -9.32 -8.10
CA LYS A 144 -14.30 -9.81 -7.43
C LYS A 144 -13.92 -10.75 -6.31
N CYS A 145 -14.67 -10.69 -5.23
CA CYS A 145 -14.53 -11.68 -4.17
C CYS A 145 -14.99 -13.06 -4.65
N ALA A 146 -14.26 -14.09 -4.22
CA ALA A 146 -14.71 -15.47 -4.40
C ALA A 146 -16.07 -15.67 -3.71
N LYS A 147 -17.03 -16.30 -4.40
CA LYS A 147 -18.42 -16.42 -3.92
C LYS A 147 -18.50 -17.11 -2.56
N GLU A 148 -17.57 -18.03 -2.28
CA GLU A 148 -17.52 -18.77 -1.03
C GLU A 148 -17.04 -17.91 0.15
N LEU A 149 -16.30 -16.83 -0.11
CA LEU A 149 -15.82 -15.89 0.93
C LEU A 149 -16.84 -14.79 1.22
N VAL A 150 -17.69 -14.43 0.25
CA VAL A 150 -18.71 -13.37 0.39
C VAL A 150 -19.62 -13.54 1.62
N PRO A 151 -20.15 -14.74 1.97
CA PRO A 151 -20.99 -14.89 3.16
C PRO A 151 -20.18 -15.07 4.45
N LYS A 152 -18.87 -15.37 4.37
CA LYS A 152 -18.06 -15.70 5.54
C LYS A 152 -17.68 -14.44 6.31
N ARG A 153 -17.68 -14.54 7.63
CA ARG A 153 -17.37 -13.45 8.56
C ARG A 153 -16.28 -13.88 9.52
N ASP A 154 -15.47 -12.91 9.96
CA ASP A 154 -14.55 -13.07 11.08
C ASP A 154 -14.88 -12.06 12.16
N LYS A 155 -14.81 -12.49 13.42
CA LYS A 155 -15.15 -11.67 14.58
C LYS A 155 -13.93 -11.51 15.45
N ILE A 156 -13.62 -10.26 15.80
CA ILE A 156 -12.52 -9.90 16.68
C ILE A 156 -13.12 -9.18 17.88
N SER A 157 -12.74 -9.60 19.09
CA SER A 157 -13.11 -8.90 20.32
C SER A 157 -11.91 -8.10 20.81
N VAL A 158 -12.07 -6.77 20.89
CA VAL A 158 -11.03 -5.85 21.33
C VAL A 158 -11.46 -5.20 22.65
N ARG A 159 -10.57 -5.21 23.64
CA ARG A 159 -10.78 -4.47 24.88
C ARG A 159 -10.38 -3.01 24.64
N THR A 160 -11.34 -2.11 24.75
CA THR A 160 -11.11 -0.66 24.69
C THR A 160 -11.22 -0.04 26.08
N PHE A 161 -10.93 1.25 26.19
CA PHE A 161 -11.18 2.01 27.42
C PHE A 161 -12.68 2.04 27.80
N PHE A 162 -13.58 1.93 26.81
CA PHE A 162 -15.04 1.96 27.00
C PHE A 162 -15.67 0.57 27.21
N GLY A 163 -14.87 -0.47 27.39
CA GLY A 163 -15.33 -1.85 27.52
C GLY A 163 -15.01 -2.72 26.30
N MET A 164 -15.62 -3.91 26.25
CA MET A 164 -15.36 -4.88 25.19
C MET A 164 -16.15 -4.52 23.93
N VAL A 165 -15.44 -4.42 22.80
CA VAL A 165 -16.02 -4.17 21.47
C VAL A 165 -15.83 -5.39 20.60
N ASP A 166 -16.94 -5.87 20.03
CA ASP A 166 -16.97 -6.91 19.03
C ASP A 166 -17.03 -6.30 17.64
N ILE A 167 -16.05 -6.59 16.80
CA ILE A 167 -15.98 -6.11 15.42
C ILE A 167 -16.08 -7.30 14.48
N THR A 168 -17.01 -7.23 13.53
CA THR A 168 -17.22 -8.26 12.51
C THR A 168 -16.69 -7.78 11.17
N TYR A 169 -15.81 -8.55 10.55
CA TYR A 169 -15.23 -8.29 9.25
C TYR A 169 -15.69 -9.31 8.22
N SER A 170 -15.58 -8.94 6.94
CA SER A 170 -15.66 -9.90 5.83
C SER A 170 -14.43 -10.80 5.82
N LYS A 171 -14.58 -12.09 5.46
CA LYS A 171 -13.41 -12.90 5.09
C LYS A 171 -12.86 -12.58 3.70
N CYS A 172 -13.52 -11.69 2.97
CA CYS A 172 -13.07 -11.26 1.66
C CYS A 172 -11.82 -10.38 1.79
N PRO A 173 -10.68 -10.70 1.14
CA PRO A 173 -9.45 -9.91 1.26
C PRO A 173 -9.56 -8.45 0.79
N ILE A 174 -10.50 -8.19 -0.13
CA ILE A 174 -10.78 -6.83 -0.63
C ILE A 174 -11.79 -6.06 0.24
N GLY A 175 -12.49 -6.74 1.16
CA GLY A 175 -13.43 -6.11 2.09
C GLY A 175 -12.72 -5.75 3.40
N ARG A 176 -12.35 -4.47 3.56
CA ARG A 176 -11.51 -4.00 4.68
C ARG A 176 -12.29 -3.37 5.82
N GLU A 177 -13.48 -2.86 5.53
CA GLU A 177 -14.30 -2.18 6.51
C GLU A 177 -15.05 -3.19 7.39
N PRO A 178 -15.26 -2.86 8.68
CA PRO A 178 -16.11 -3.65 9.55
C PRO A 178 -17.54 -3.63 9.02
N ILE A 179 -18.16 -4.81 8.99
CA ILE A 179 -19.56 -5.00 8.60
C ILE A 179 -20.49 -4.65 9.77
N ASP A 180 -20.05 -4.90 11.00
CA ASP A 180 -20.82 -4.68 12.22
C ASP A 180 -19.87 -4.40 13.40
N ILE A 181 -20.27 -3.48 14.27
CA ILE A 181 -19.55 -3.10 15.50
C ILE A 181 -20.55 -3.12 16.67
N LYS A 182 -20.28 -3.93 17.69
CA LYS A 182 -21.13 -4.08 18.88
C LYS A 182 -20.36 -3.84 20.17
N PHE A 183 -20.87 -2.95 21.01
CA PHE A 183 -20.39 -2.73 22.37
C PHE A 183 -21.07 -3.74 23.31
N ARG A 184 -20.31 -4.53 24.06
CA ARG A 184 -20.87 -5.56 24.96
C ARG A 184 -21.36 -5.00 26.29
N ASP A 185 -20.74 -3.93 26.76
CA ASP A 185 -21.09 -3.29 28.02
C ASP A 185 -21.74 -1.94 27.71
N SER A 186 -22.96 -1.72 28.20
CA SER A 186 -23.59 -0.41 28.22
C SER A 186 -22.69 0.54 28.99
N ILE A 187 -22.39 1.69 28.41
CA ILE A 187 -21.85 2.83 29.15
C ILE A 187 -22.78 3.04 30.35
N ASP A 188 -22.29 2.80 31.56
CA ASP A 188 -22.99 3.18 32.77
C ASP A 188 -22.95 4.71 32.83
N GLU A 189 -24.02 5.35 32.34
CA GLU A 189 -24.16 6.81 32.27
C GLU A 189 -23.90 7.49 33.63
N ASN A 190 -24.03 6.73 34.73
CA ASN A 190 -23.78 7.19 36.10
C ASN A 190 -22.30 7.32 36.48
N LYS A 191 -21.35 6.87 35.65
CA LYS A 191 -19.90 7.03 35.93
C LYS A 191 -19.27 8.25 35.27
N PHE A 192 -19.94 8.88 34.30
CA PHE A 192 -19.40 10.05 33.59
C PHE A 192 -19.76 11.40 34.22
N PHE A 193 -20.76 11.45 35.11
CA PHE A 193 -21.25 12.71 35.69
C PHE A 193 -20.91 12.99 37.17
N ASN A 194 -20.20 12.10 37.87
CA ASN A 194 -19.71 12.38 39.22
C ASN A 194 -18.32 13.01 39.19
N TRP A 195 -18.23 14.22 38.66
CA TRP A 195 -17.18 15.15 39.06
C TRP A 195 -17.80 16.03 40.16
N GLU A 196 -17.53 15.70 41.43
CA GLU A 196 -17.78 16.67 42.48
C GLU A 196 -16.90 17.88 42.20
N LEU A 197 -17.55 19.02 41.96
CA LEU A 197 -16.94 20.33 42.01
C LEU A 197 -16.27 20.47 43.39
N VAL A 198 -14.95 20.31 43.43
CA VAL A 198 -14.15 20.85 44.52
C VAL A 198 -14.15 22.36 44.32
N GLU A 199 -15.10 23.05 44.95
CA GLU A 199 -15.01 24.49 45.20
C GLU A 199 -13.86 24.74 46.20
N ASN A 200 -13.17 25.86 45.99
CA ASN A 200 -11.89 26.30 46.59
C ASN A 200 -11.71 26.08 48.10
#